data_AF-A0A4D6HV66-F1
#
_entry.id   AF-A0A4D6HV66-F1
#
_cell.length_a   1.000
_cell.length_b   1.000
_cell.length_c   1.000
_cell.angle_alpha   90.00
_cell.angle_beta   90.00
_cell.angle_gamma   90.00
#
_symmetry.space_group_name_H-M   'P 1'
#
loop_
_entity.id
_entity.type
_entity.pdbx_description
1 polymer ?
#
loop_
_entity_poly.entity_id
_entity_poly.type
_entity_poly.pdbx_seq_one_letter_code
_entity_poly.pdbx_strand_id
1 'polypeptide(L)'
;MTTSKLTLYDLIVDLIPGVAALLLFTWILLPDRLPELVDNYGVALPAIVLLTFGYIAGRIIHGISSLDRLENGIVKFYNWRGDQIEAFDREFSNRLAKLLEKEDSESLEVQTARKAWNQINEGDESWEELEFDEDPSDPDAFDTGSIGEIHDLRYAQYLADSMTYRGQNLSWKYGILSTFFRNMWVILFAGVVLYVITVVARLYLQNQLPDPFVAGSVIVLLSIFSLICIQQQFKFKRRQIRTMINELAIQAPE
;
A
#
# COMPACT_ATOMS: atom_id res chain seq x y z
N MET A 1 -13.16 24.25 4.41
CA MET A 1 -12.60 23.16 5.22
C MET A 1 -13.52 21.96 5.15
N THR A 2 -13.25 21.03 4.25
CA THR A 2 -13.93 19.73 4.22
C THR A 2 -13.42 18.94 5.42
N THR A 3 -14.23 18.87 6.49
CA THR A 3 -13.97 17.96 7.61
C THR A 3 -13.88 16.55 7.02
N SER A 4 -12.67 16.00 6.96
CA SER A 4 -12.44 14.61 6.58
C SER A 4 -13.30 13.74 7.49
N LYS A 5 -14.39 13.19 6.94
CA LYS A 5 -15.25 12.29 7.70
C LYS A 5 -14.42 11.04 7.93
N LEU A 6 -13.95 10.86 9.17
CA LEU A 6 -13.38 9.59 9.64
C LEU A 6 -14.34 8.48 9.22
N THR A 7 -13.94 7.70 8.22
CA THR A 7 -14.78 6.59 7.79
C THR A 7 -14.63 5.48 8.81
N LEU A 8 -15.71 4.74 9.08
CA LEU A 8 -15.66 3.55 9.93
C LEU A 8 -14.56 2.57 9.46
N TYR A 9 -14.23 2.61 8.18
CA TYR A 9 -13.18 1.81 7.56
C TYR A 9 -11.78 2.24 8.01
N ASP A 10 -11.47 3.55 7.99
CA ASP A 10 -10.18 4.05 8.51
C ASP A 10 -9.99 3.66 9.97
N LEU A 11 -11.07 3.70 10.76
CA LEU A 11 -11.06 3.24 12.13
C LEU A 11 -10.69 1.76 12.22
N ILE A 12 -11.31 0.88 11.43
CA ILE A 12 -11.06 -0.56 11.47
C ILE A 12 -9.62 -0.91 11.05
N VAL A 13 -9.13 -0.28 9.98
CA VAL A 13 -7.80 -0.55 9.40
C VAL A 13 -6.67 -0.12 10.34
N ASP A 14 -6.89 0.89 11.17
CA ASP A 14 -5.90 1.34 12.14
C ASP A 14 -6.09 0.65 13.50
N LEU A 15 -7.34 0.56 13.98
CA LEU A 15 -7.66 0.03 15.31
C LEU A 15 -7.34 -1.46 15.42
N ILE A 16 -7.75 -2.31 14.46
CA ILE A 16 -7.55 -3.75 14.58
C ILE A 16 -6.06 -4.09 14.62
N PRO A 17 -5.22 -3.64 13.66
CA PRO A 17 -3.79 -3.91 13.72
C PRO A 17 -3.14 -3.31 14.98
N GLY A 18 -3.52 -2.10 15.37
CA GLY A 18 -2.97 -1.47 16.56
C GLY A 18 -3.30 -2.19 17.88
N VAL A 19 -4.55 -2.67 18.03
CA VAL A 19 -4.96 -3.52 19.15
C VAL A 19 -4.20 -4.85 19.12
N ALA A 20 -4.07 -5.47 17.95
CA ALA A 20 -3.29 -6.70 17.80
C ALA A 20 -1.81 -6.49 18.18
N ALA A 21 -1.22 -5.36 17.80
CA ALA A 21 0.15 -4.99 18.16
C ALA A 21 0.31 -4.83 19.67
N LEU A 22 -0.60 -4.12 20.33
CA LEU A 22 -0.54 -3.96 21.78
C LEU A 22 -0.71 -5.28 22.52
N LEU A 23 -1.67 -6.12 22.12
CA LEU A 23 -1.83 -7.44 22.73
C LEU A 23 -0.57 -8.28 22.56
N LEU A 24 -0.01 -8.31 21.35
CA LEU A 24 1.20 -9.05 21.04
C LEU A 24 2.39 -8.53 21.87
N PHE A 25 2.63 -7.22 21.89
CA PHE A 25 3.77 -6.64 22.60
C PHE A 25 3.62 -6.72 24.12
N THR A 26 2.40 -6.56 24.64
CA THR A 26 2.14 -6.75 26.08
C THR A 26 2.39 -8.19 26.47
N TRP A 27 1.94 -9.16 25.66
CA TRP A 27 2.20 -10.58 25.89
C TRP A 27 3.70 -10.92 25.83
N ILE A 28 4.45 -10.34 24.89
CA ILE A 28 5.89 -10.57 24.75
C ILE A 28 6.69 -9.95 25.92
N LEU A 29 6.38 -8.70 26.28
CA LEU A 29 7.16 -7.90 27.23
C LEU A 29 6.77 -8.19 28.68
N LEU A 30 5.49 -8.46 28.93
CA LEU A 30 4.90 -8.54 30.27
C LEU A 30 3.98 -9.77 30.43
N PRO A 31 4.45 -11.00 30.10
CA PRO A 31 3.60 -12.19 30.13
C PRO A 31 2.99 -12.45 31.51
N ASP A 32 3.76 -12.22 32.59
CA ASP A 32 3.36 -12.55 33.96
C ASP A 32 2.47 -11.46 34.60
N ARG A 33 2.40 -10.26 34.00
CA ARG A 33 1.66 -9.11 34.56
C ARG A 33 0.25 -8.97 34.00
N LEU A 34 -0.07 -9.65 32.91
CA LEU A 34 -1.39 -9.60 32.28
C LEU A 34 -2.52 -10.05 33.23
N PRO A 35 -2.40 -11.20 33.94
CA PRO A 35 -3.42 -11.63 34.90
C PRO A 35 -3.57 -10.63 36.05
N GLU A 36 -2.46 -10.16 36.61
CA GLU A 36 -2.48 -9.17 37.71
C GLU A 36 -3.18 -7.87 37.31
N LEU A 37 -3.02 -7.41 36.06
CA LEU A 37 -3.70 -6.21 35.57
C LEU A 37 -5.21 -6.41 35.47
N VAL A 38 -5.66 -7.58 35.01
CA VAL A 38 -7.08 -7.91 34.89
C VAL A 38 -7.72 -8.06 36.26
N ASP A 39 -7.03 -8.72 37.19
CA ASP A 39 -7.53 -8.95 38.55
C ASP A 39 -7.64 -7.64 39.35
N ASN A 40 -6.67 -6.74 39.21
CA ASN A 40 -6.64 -5.48 39.98
C ASN A 40 -7.56 -4.39 39.44
N TYR A 41 -7.72 -4.29 38.12
CA TYR A 41 -8.44 -3.19 37.48
C TYR A 41 -9.76 -3.60 36.80
N GLY A 42 -10.08 -4.90 36.84
CA GLY A 42 -11.19 -5.49 36.09
C GLY A 42 -10.92 -5.50 34.59
N VAL A 43 -11.79 -6.15 33.82
CA VAL A 43 -11.63 -6.29 32.36
C VAL A 43 -11.84 -4.96 31.61
N ALA A 44 -12.66 -4.05 32.16
CA ALA A 44 -13.08 -2.84 31.47
C ALA A 44 -11.95 -1.81 31.27
N LEU A 45 -11.12 -1.56 32.29
CA LEU A 45 -10.05 -0.56 32.19
C LEU A 45 -8.95 -0.98 31.19
N PRO A 46 -8.39 -2.21 31.26
CA PRO A 46 -7.46 -2.70 30.24
C PRO A 46 -8.05 -2.67 28.84
N ALA A 47 -9.35 -2.98 28.67
CA ALA A 47 -10.01 -2.91 27.37
C ALA A 47 -10.07 -1.47 26.81
N ILE A 48 -10.41 -0.46 27.63
CA ILE A 48 -10.42 0.95 27.21
C ILE A 48 -9.01 1.42 26.86
N VAL A 49 -8.02 1.09 27.69
CA VAL A 49 -6.60 1.39 27.44
C VAL A 49 -6.16 0.74 26.14
N LEU A 50 -6.47 -0.53 25.94
CA LEU A 50 -6.12 -1.28 24.74
C LEU A 50 -6.75 -0.68 23.48
N LEU A 51 -8.01 -0.26 23.52
CA LEU A 51 -8.66 0.39 22.37
C LEU A 51 -8.05 1.76 22.08
N THR A 52 -7.82 2.57 23.12
CA THR A 52 -7.30 3.95 22.98
C THR A 52 -5.87 3.94 22.45
N PHE A 53 -4.98 3.23 23.14
CA PHE A 53 -3.58 3.11 22.71
C PHE A 53 -3.46 2.25 21.47
N GLY A 54 -4.37 1.30 21.24
CA GLY A 54 -4.39 0.47 20.04
C GLY A 54 -4.62 1.33 18.82
N TYR A 55 -5.60 2.23 18.86
CA TYR A 55 -5.81 3.20 17.78
C TYR A 55 -4.57 4.08 17.52
N ILE A 56 -3.95 4.62 18.58
CA ILE A 56 -2.74 5.45 18.47
C ILE A 56 -1.58 4.65 17.84
N ALA A 57 -1.33 3.43 18.33
CA ALA A 57 -0.31 2.56 17.79
C ALA A 57 -0.58 2.21 16.32
N GLY A 58 -1.83 1.90 15.99
CA GLY A 58 -2.29 1.65 14.62
C GLY A 58 -1.97 2.81 13.68
N ARG A 59 -2.25 4.04 14.10
CA ARG A 59 -1.92 5.27 13.36
C ARG A 59 -0.41 5.44 13.14
N ILE A 60 0.40 5.18 14.17
CA ILE A 60 1.87 5.25 14.06
C ILE A 60 2.37 4.19 13.08
N ILE A 61 1.90 2.96 13.19
CA ILE A 61 2.26 1.85 12.30
C ILE A 61 1.85 2.16 10.87
N HIS A 62 0.63 2.70 10.66
CA HIS A 62 0.18 3.14 9.35
C HIS A 62 1.15 4.14 8.75
N GLY A 63 1.54 5.18 9.50
CA GLY A 63 2.49 6.21 9.06
C GLY A 63 3.90 5.68 8.77
N ILE A 64 4.37 4.70 9.53
CA ILE A 64 5.66 4.04 9.26
C ILE A 64 5.56 3.16 8.01
N SER A 65 4.44 2.44 7.84
CA SER A 65 4.22 1.54 6.71
C SER A 65 4.07 2.29 5.38
N SER A 66 3.66 3.56 5.41
CA SER A 66 3.56 4.43 4.24
C SER A 66 4.88 5.09 3.85
N LEU A 67 5.98 4.88 4.60
CA LEU A 67 7.28 5.36 4.17
C LEU A 67 7.72 4.56 2.95
N ASP A 68 7.73 5.21 1.79
CA ASP A 68 8.07 4.63 0.47
C ASP A 68 9.36 3.80 0.47
N ARG A 69 10.30 4.09 1.38
CA ARG A 69 11.56 3.34 1.53
C ARG A 69 11.36 1.88 1.91
N LEU A 70 10.39 1.57 2.77
CA LEU A 70 10.10 0.19 3.17
C LEU A 70 9.45 -0.57 2.02
N GLU A 71 8.51 0.07 1.33
CA GLU A 71 7.85 -0.50 0.16
C GLU A 71 8.85 -0.76 -0.97
N ASN A 72 9.72 0.22 -1.28
CA ASN A 72 10.75 0.10 -2.30
C ASN A 72 11.80 -0.98 -1.96
N GLY A 73 12.16 -1.15 -0.69
CA GLY A 73 13.08 -2.22 -0.27
C GLY A 73 12.50 -3.61 -0.47
N ILE A 74 11.22 -3.79 -0.11
CA ILE A 74 10.52 -5.08 -0.25
C ILE A 74 10.24 -5.38 -1.72
N VAL A 75 9.80 -4.38 -2.49
CA VAL A 75 9.59 -4.51 -3.95
C VAL A 75 10.90 -4.88 -4.63
N LYS A 76 12.03 -4.27 -4.28
CA LYS A 76 13.35 -4.67 -4.82
C LYS A 76 13.71 -6.11 -4.44
N PHE A 77 13.49 -6.53 -3.20
CA PHE A 77 13.74 -7.90 -2.76
C PHE A 77 12.84 -8.94 -3.46
N TYR A 78 11.58 -8.56 -3.75
CA TYR A 78 10.63 -9.42 -4.47
C TYR A 78 10.84 -9.42 -5.98
N ASN A 79 11.18 -8.28 -6.59
CA ASN A 79 11.53 -8.14 -7.99
C ASN A 79 12.85 -8.88 -8.29
N TRP A 80 13.77 -8.95 -7.33
CA TRP A 80 14.93 -9.84 -7.40
C TRP A 80 14.53 -11.33 -7.46
N ARG A 81 13.36 -11.71 -6.94
CA ARG A 81 12.74 -13.04 -7.11
C ARG A 81 11.77 -13.11 -8.29
N GLY A 82 11.66 -12.05 -9.08
CA GLY A 82 10.46 -11.66 -9.81
C GLY A 82 10.64 -11.51 -11.32
N ASP A 83 11.35 -12.42 -11.99
CA ASP A 83 11.25 -12.59 -13.46
C ASP A 83 9.78 -12.73 -13.92
N GLN A 84 8.85 -13.08 -13.02
CA GLN A 84 7.42 -13.17 -13.30
C GLN A 84 6.63 -11.86 -13.14
N ILE A 85 7.14 -10.85 -12.43
CA ILE A 85 6.48 -9.54 -12.34
C ILE A 85 6.76 -8.73 -13.59
N GLU A 86 8.00 -8.76 -14.11
CA GLU A 86 8.31 -8.19 -15.43
C GLU A 86 7.53 -8.88 -16.56
N ALA A 87 7.33 -10.20 -16.47
CA ALA A 87 6.49 -10.91 -17.43
C ALA A 87 5.02 -10.44 -17.38
N PHE A 88 4.48 -10.20 -16.18
CA PHE A 88 3.14 -9.65 -16.00
C PHE A 88 3.04 -8.20 -16.48
N ASP A 89 4.05 -7.37 -16.20
CA ASP A 89 4.08 -5.96 -16.60
C ASP A 89 4.26 -5.81 -18.12
N ARG A 90 5.11 -6.63 -18.75
CA ARG A 90 5.21 -6.75 -20.21
C ARG A 90 3.93 -7.28 -20.83
N GLU A 91 3.32 -8.33 -20.29
CA GLU A 91 2.05 -8.86 -20.80
C GLU A 91 0.92 -7.83 -20.65
N PHE A 92 0.92 -7.08 -19.54
CA PHE A 92 -0.04 -6.02 -19.27
C PHE A 92 0.13 -4.83 -20.22
N SER A 93 1.34 -4.30 -20.37
CA SER A 93 1.67 -3.25 -21.34
C SER A 93 1.27 -3.65 -22.76
N ASN A 94 1.57 -4.89 -23.14
CA ASN A 94 1.18 -5.43 -24.45
C ASN A 94 -0.34 -5.58 -24.61
N ARG A 95 -1.08 -5.93 -23.56
CA ARG A 95 -2.55 -6.01 -23.61
C ARG A 95 -3.19 -4.63 -23.64
N LEU A 96 -2.68 -3.68 -22.88
CA LEU A 96 -3.15 -2.30 -22.87
C LEU A 96 -2.89 -1.66 -24.24
N ALA A 97 -1.69 -1.80 -24.77
CA ALA A 97 -1.32 -1.36 -26.11
C ALA A 97 -2.23 -1.97 -27.19
N LYS A 98 -2.57 -3.27 -27.09
CA LYS A 98 -3.50 -3.92 -28.01
C LYS A 98 -4.95 -3.50 -27.86
N LEU A 99 -5.37 -3.09 -26.67
CA LEU A 99 -6.72 -2.56 -26.46
C LEU A 99 -6.84 -1.14 -27.03
N LEU A 100 -5.80 -0.32 -26.81
CA LEU A 100 -5.67 1.02 -27.39
C LEU A 100 -5.53 0.99 -28.92
N GLU A 101 -4.84 -0.02 -29.47
CA GLU A 101 -4.69 -0.22 -30.92
C GLU A 101 -5.96 -0.76 -31.60
N LYS A 102 -6.93 -1.27 -30.83
CA LYS A 102 -8.20 -1.80 -31.36
C LYS A 102 -9.32 -0.78 -31.41
N GLU A 103 -9.12 0.38 -30.79
CA GLU A 103 -10.05 1.51 -30.83
C GLU A 103 -9.66 2.36 -32.05
N ASP A 104 -10.15 1.91 -33.20
CA ASP A 104 -9.70 2.23 -34.58
C ASP A 104 -10.07 3.66 -35.05
N SER A 105 -10.14 4.61 -34.13
CA SER A 105 -10.07 6.03 -34.41
C SER A 105 -9.09 6.63 -33.43
N GLU A 106 -7.79 6.58 -33.78
CA GLU A 106 -6.73 7.22 -33.01
C GLU A 106 -7.06 8.70 -32.82
N SER A 107 -7.64 9.04 -31.68
CA SER A 107 -7.65 10.41 -31.20
C SER A 107 -6.19 10.77 -30.94
N LEU A 108 -5.82 12.00 -31.31
CA LEU A 108 -4.47 12.55 -31.14
C LEU A 108 -3.95 12.31 -29.71
N GLU A 109 -4.84 12.36 -28.71
CA GLU A 109 -4.55 12.10 -27.30
C GLU A 109 -4.00 10.70 -27.01
N VAL A 110 -4.45 9.65 -27.73
CA VAL A 110 -3.96 8.27 -27.54
C VAL A 110 -2.55 8.11 -28.12
N GLN A 111 -2.25 8.77 -29.25
CA GLN A 111 -0.90 8.79 -29.80
C GLN A 111 0.06 9.56 -28.89
N THR A 112 -0.39 10.67 -28.29
CA THR A 112 0.41 11.46 -27.33
C THR A 112 0.67 10.67 -26.05
N ALA A 113 -0.33 9.98 -25.50
CA ALA A 113 -0.17 9.14 -24.32
C ALA A 113 0.78 7.96 -24.58
N ARG A 114 0.73 7.35 -25.78
CA ARG A 114 1.63 6.27 -26.17
C ARG A 114 3.08 6.73 -26.32
N LYS A 115 3.31 7.92 -26.89
CA LYS A 115 4.64 8.54 -27.00
C LYS A 115 5.21 8.88 -25.61
N ALA A 116 4.42 9.52 -24.76
CA ALA A 116 4.83 9.88 -23.40
C ALA A 116 5.19 8.64 -22.57
N TRP A 117 4.39 7.57 -22.68
CA TRP A 117 4.66 6.32 -21.97
C TRP A 117 5.94 5.63 -22.43
N ASN A 118 6.23 5.62 -23.73
CA ASN A 118 7.45 5.02 -24.26
C ASN A 118 8.70 5.81 -23.87
N GLN A 119 8.65 7.15 -23.86
CA GLN A 119 9.76 8.01 -23.43
C GLN A 119 10.11 7.80 -21.94
N ILE A 120 9.10 7.63 -21.07
CA ILE A 120 9.32 7.36 -19.63
C ILE A 120 9.98 5.99 -19.41
N ASN A 121 9.61 4.97 -20.20
CA ASN A 121 10.11 3.61 -20.02
C ASN A 121 11.50 3.37 -20.64
N GLU A 122 11.89 4.14 -21.64
CA GLU A 122 13.22 4.04 -22.26
C GLU A 122 14.32 4.79 -21.47
N GLY A 123 13.93 5.54 -20.43
CA GLY A 123 14.88 6.24 -19.55
C GLY A 123 15.68 7.33 -20.27
N ASP A 124 15.17 7.81 -21.40
CA ASP A 124 15.78 8.87 -22.19
C ASP A 124 15.31 10.22 -21.60
N GLU A 125 16.16 10.84 -20.78
CA GLU A 125 15.91 12.16 -20.16
C GLU A 125 16.04 13.32 -21.19
N SER A 126 16.24 13.01 -22.48
CA SER A 126 16.27 14.01 -23.54
C SER A 126 14.85 14.29 -24.05
N TRP A 127 14.22 15.31 -23.47
CA TRP A 127 12.97 15.87 -23.99
C TRP A 127 13.27 16.59 -25.33
N GLU A 128 13.23 15.86 -26.44
CA GLU A 128 13.01 16.49 -27.75
C GLU A 128 11.60 17.08 -27.74
N GLU A 129 11.52 18.41 -27.65
CA GLU A 129 10.31 19.17 -27.91
C GLU A 129 9.72 18.67 -29.23
N LEU A 130 8.54 18.06 -29.16
CA LEU A 130 7.74 17.81 -30.35
C LEU A 130 7.37 19.18 -30.93
N GLU A 131 8.15 19.65 -31.90
CA GLU A 131 7.76 20.75 -32.78
C GLU A 131 6.52 20.29 -33.54
N PHE A 132 5.35 20.73 -33.09
CA PHE A 132 4.14 20.70 -33.89
C PHE A 132 4.33 21.74 -35.00
N ASP A 133 4.23 21.31 -36.26
CA ASP A 133 4.12 22.19 -37.43
C ASP A 133 2.78 22.96 -37.35
N GLU A 134 2.73 23.99 -36.49
CA GLU A 134 1.61 24.94 -36.44
C GLU A 134 1.91 26.13 -37.35
N ASP A 135 0.98 26.37 -38.28
CA ASP A 135 0.96 27.51 -39.20
C ASP A 135 0.94 28.83 -38.40
N PRO A 136 2.01 29.66 -38.47
CA PRO A 136 2.18 30.85 -37.62
C PRO A 136 1.27 32.03 -38.01
N SER A 137 0.24 31.81 -38.82
CA SER A 137 -0.65 32.86 -39.31
C SER A 137 -1.96 33.03 -38.52
N ASP A 138 -2.18 32.23 -37.46
CA ASP A 138 -3.33 32.38 -36.56
C ASP A 138 -2.91 33.04 -35.22
N PRO A 139 -3.15 34.35 -35.02
CA PRO A 139 -2.70 35.08 -33.82
C PRO A 139 -3.49 34.76 -32.54
N ASP A 140 -4.50 33.88 -32.61
CA ASP A 140 -5.27 33.42 -31.45
C ASP A 140 -4.90 31.99 -30.98
N ALA A 141 -3.89 31.35 -31.58
CA ALA A 141 -3.41 30.02 -31.17
C ALA A 141 -2.52 30.10 -29.91
N PHE A 142 -3.21 30.12 -28.77
CA PHE A 142 -2.83 29.61 -27.45
C PHE A 142 -1.39 29.77 -26.94
N ASP A 143 -1.31 30.50 -25.82
CA ASP A 143 -0.25 30.51 -24.82
C ASP A 143 0.14 29.07 -24.36
N THR A 144 1.13 28.47 -25.03
CA THR A 144 1.61 27.09 -24.81
C THR A 144 2.59 26.94 -23.64
N GLY A 145 2.67 27.92 -22.74
CA GLY A 145 3.50 27.85 -21.54
C GLY A 145 3.03 26.89 -20.44
N SER A 146 1.96 26.11 -20.63
CA SER A 146 1.32 25.32 -19.56
C SER A 146 0.95 23.87 -19.88
N ILE A 147 1.20 23.37 -21.11
CA ILE A 147 0.66 22.07 -21.55
C ILE A 147 1.29 20.87 -20.82
N GLY A 148 2.55 20.98 -20.40
CA GLY A 148 3.21 19.95 -19.59
C GLY A 148 2.64 19.81 -18.17
N GLU A 149 2.23 20.92 -17.54
CA GLU A 149 1.59 20.88 -16.22
C GLU A 149 0.13 20.42 -16.30
N ILE A 150 -0.59 20.74 -17.39
CA ILE A 150 -2.02 20.41 -17.54
C ILE A 150 -2.25 18.91 -17.67
N HIS A 151 -1.36 18.13 -18.30
CA HIS A 151 -1.55 16.69 -18.48
C HIS A 151 -1.33 15.90 -17.18
N ASP A 152 -0.33 16.29 -16.38
CA ASP A 152 -0.12 15.77 -15.02
C ASP A 152 -1.24 16.21 -14.08
N LEU A 153 -1.73 17.45 -14.21
CA LEU A 153 -2.90 17.93 -13.49
C LEU A 153 -4.15 17.15 -13.90
N ARG A 154 -4.38 16.84 -15.18
CA ARG A 154 -5.56 16.07 -15.62
C ARG A 154 -5.50 14.64 -15.13
N TYR A 155 -4.34 13.97 -15.19
CA TYR A 155 -4.17 12.61 -14.67
C TYR A 155 -4.27 12.58 -13.13
N ALA A 156 -3.68 13.56 -12.44
CA ALA A 156 -3.80 13.72 -11.00
C ALA A 156 -5.23 14.10 -10.58
N GLN A 157 -5.94 14.89 -11.38
CA GLN A 157 -7.33 15.30 -11.18
C GLN A 157 -8.29 14.17 -11.52
N TYR A 158 -7.98 13.30 -12.48
CA TYR A 158 -8.74 12.06 -12.77
C TYR A 158 -8.47 10.98 -11.72
N LEU A 159 -7.25 10.87 -11.20
CA LEU A 159 -6.94 10.09 -10.00
C LEU A 159 -7.65 10.66 -8.77
N ALA A 160 -7.69 11.98 -8.62
CA ALA A 160 -8.40 12.64 -7.53
C ALA A 160 -9.93 12.47 -7.67
N ASP A 161 -10.47 12.54 -8.87
CA ASP A 161 -11.91 12.41 -9.19
C ASP A 161 -12.38 10.96 -9.12
N SER A 162 -11.56 10.00 -9.55
CA SER A 162 -11.81 8.57 -9.34
C SER A 162 -11.64 8.16 -7.86
N MET A 163 -10.78 8.84 -7.10
CA MET A 163 -10.72 8.69 -5.64
C MET A 163 -11.85 9.42 -4.90
N THR A 164 -12.43 10.49 -5.46
CA THR A 164 -13.56 11.23 -4.86
C THR A 164 -14.93 10.72 -5.31
N TYR A 165 -15.03 9.92 -6.37
CA TYR A 165 -16.25 9.18 -6.72
C TYR A 165 -16.50 8.08 -5.68
N ARG A 166 -17.21 8.49 -4.63
CA ARG A 166 -17.75 7.74 -3.47
C ARG A 166 -18.69 6.58 -3.82
N GLY A 167 -18.61 6.00 -5.02
CA GLY A 167 -19.12 4.67 -5.28
C GLY A 167 -18.28 3.66 -4.51
N GLN A 168 -18.89 2.60 -3.99
CA GLN A 168 -18.19 1.53 -3.29
C GLN A 168 -17.35 0.67 -4.26
N ASN A 169 -16.45 1.29 -5.01
CA ASN A 169 -15.69 0.66 -6.08
C ASN A 169 -14.82 -0.46 -5.52
N LEU A 170 -14.73 -1.56 -6.27
CA LEU A 170 -14.00 -2.76 -5.85
C LEU A 170 -12.52 -2.43 -5.61
N SER A 171 -11.97 -1.53 -6.42
CA SER A 171 -10.62 -0.98 -6.29
C SER A 171 -10.34 -0.47 -4.87
N TRP A 172 -11.23 0.39 -4.35
CA TRP A 172 -11.07 0.98 -3.03
C TRP A 172 -11.10 -0.08 -1.91
N LYS A 173 -12.01 -1.07 -2.01
CA LYS A 173 -12.08 -2.20 -1.06
C LYS A 173 -10.79 -3.02 -1.05
N TYR A 174 -10.18 -3.23 -2.22
CA TYR A 174 -8.89 -3.91 -2.31
C TYR A 174 -7.73 -3.06 -1.79
N GLY A 175 -7.77 -1.75 -1.98
CA GLY A 175 -6.83 -0.81 -1.36
C GLY A 175 -6.83 -0.94 0.16
N ILE A 176 -8.01 -0.90 0.78
CA ILE A 176 -8.18 -1.10 2.23
C ILE A 176 -7.58 -2.42 2.70
N LEU A 177 -7.93 -3.53 2.05
CA LEU A 177 -7.44 -4.86 2.43
C LEU A 177 -5.92 -4.92 2.29
N SER A 178 -5.36 -4.36 1.22
CA SER A 178 -3.91 -4.25 1.01
C SER A 178 -3.24 -3.51 2.18
N THR A 179 -3.77 -2.36 2.58
CA THR A 179 -3.24 -1.58 3.72
C THR A 179 -3.36 -2.32 5.05
N PHE A 180 -4.48 -3.00 5.29
CA PHE A 180 -4.66 -3.83 6.47
C PHE A 180 -3.60 -4.93 6.56
N PHE A 181 -3.42 -5.71 5.49
CA PHE A 181 -2.41 -6.77 5.46
C PHE A 181 -0.99 -6.21 5.55
N ARG A 182 -0.73 -5.03 4.98
CA ARG A 182 0.54 -4.31 5.14
C ARG A 182 0.84 -4.04 6.61
N ASN A 183 -0.09 -3.42 7.33
CA ASN A 183 0.08 -3.12 8.75
C ASN A 183 0.27 -4.40 9.57
N MET A 184 -0.55 -5.43 9.31
CA MET A 184 -0.48 -6.70 10.04
C MET A 184 0.86 -7.42 9.88
N TRP A 185 1.42 -7.51 8.67
CA TRP A 185 2.71 -8.21 8.52
C TRP A 185 3.85 -7.45 9.20
N VAL A 186 3.84 -6.10 9.17
CA VAL A 186 4.82 -5.25 9.85
C VAL A 186 4.78 -5.51 11.35
N ILE A 187 3.57 -5.56 11.94
CA ILE A 187 3.38 -5.85 13.37
C ILE A 187 3.89 -7.24 13.72
N LEU A 188 3.52 -8.25 12.93
CA LEU A 188 3.93 -9.63 13.18
C LEU A 188 5.46 -9.77 13.08
N PHE A 189 6.07 -9.14 12.08
CA PHE A 189 7.53 -9.12 11.90
C PHE A 189 8.23 -8.40 13.06
N ALA A 190 7.74 -7.23 13.45
CA ALA A 190 8.23 -6.51 14.63
C ALA A 190 8.08 -7.36 15.90
N GLY A 191 6.98 -8.10 16.03
CA GLY A 191 6.75 -9.05 17.11
C GLY A 191 7.78 -10.18 17.13
N VAL A 192 8.16 -10.75 15.98
CA VAL A 192 9.24 -11.73 15.88
C VAL A 192 10.56 -11.12 16.38
N VAL A 193 10.93 -9.94 15.87
CA VAL A 193 12.18 -9.26 16.26
C VAL A 193 12.19 -8.98 17.77
N LEU A 194 11.09 -8.44 18.30
CA LEU A 194 10.96 -8.14 19.71
C LEU A 194 11.03 -9.40 20.57
N TYR A 195 10.36 -10.48 20.17
CA TYR A 195 10.38 -11.75 20.89
C TYR A 195 11.78 -12.37 20.89
N VAL A 196 12.51 -12.31 19.77
CA VAL A 196 13.92 -12.76 19.73
C VAL A 196 14.77 -11.92 20.68
N ILE A 197 14.60 -10.60 20.69
CA ILE A 197 15.32 -9.72 21.63
C ILE A 197 15.01 -10.07 23.08
N THR A 198 13.74 -10.32 23.44
CA THR A 198 13.38 -10.67 24.82
C THR A 198 13.94 -12.03 25.24
N VAL A 199 13.93 -13.03 24.35
CA VAL A 199 14.56 -14.34 24.61
C VAL A 199 16.06 -14.18 24.82
N VAL A 200 16.75 -13.42 23.96
CA VAL A 200 18.20 -13.15 24.07
C VAL A 200 18.52 -12.38 25.35
N ALA A 201 17.70 -11.38 25.72
CA ALA A 201 17.87 -10.63 26.96
C ALA A 201 17.70 -11.53 28.20
N ARG A 202 16.71 -12.43 28.20
CA ARG A 202 16.48 -13.39 29.29
C ARG A 202 17.63 -14.41 29.41
N LEU A 203 18.19 -14.86 28.28
CA LEU A 203 19.41 -15.67 28.23
C LEU A 203 20.58 -14.96 28.91
N TYR A 204 20.78 -13.69 28.62
CA TYR A 204 21.89 -12.92 29.19
C TYR A 204 21.72 -12.66 30.69
N LEU A 205 20.50 -12.36 31.14
CA LEU A 205 20.19 -12.05 32.53
C LEU A 205 20.09 -13.29 33.45
N GLN A 206 20.34 -14.50 32.93
CA GLN A 206 20.19 -15.77 33.66
C GLN A 206 18.79 -15.95 34.28
N ASN A 207 17.78 -15.36 33.65
CA ASN A 207 16.39 -15.56 34.04
C ASN A 207 15.89 -16.92 33.54
N GLN A 208 14.75 -17.38 34.08
CA GLN A 208 14.09 -18.58 33.58
C GLN A 208 13.79 -18.45 32.09
N LEU A 209 14.42 -19.32 31.31
CA LEU A 209 14.25 -19.35 29.87
C LEU A 209 12.90 -19.97 29.53
N PRO A 210 12.20 -19.42 28.52
CA PRO A 210 11.09 -20.16 27.93
C PRO A 210 11.61 -21.48 27.36
N ASP A 211 10.77 -22.51 27.42
CA ASP A 211 11.06 -23.79 26.76
C ASP A 211 11.47 -23.53 25.30
N PRO A 212 12.62 -24.05 24.83
CA PRO A 212 13.13 -23.79 23.48
C PRO A 212 12.14 -24.24 22.38
N PHE A 213 11.35 -25.30 22.62
CA PHE A 213 10.32 -25.73 21.68
C PHE A 213 9.18 -24.72 21.61
N VAL A 214 8.75 -24.19 22.75
CA VAL A 214 7.71 -23.14 22.80
C VAL A 214 8.24 -21.89 22.11
N ALA A 215 9.43 -21.41 22.47
CA ALA A 215 10.02 -20.22 21.85
C ALA A 215 10.23 -20.38 20.34
N GLY A 216 10.75 -21.51 19.89
CA GLY A 216 10.91 -21.82 18.47
C GLY A 216 9.57 -21.85 17.74
N SER A 217 8.55 -22.47 18.31
CA SER A 217 7.22 -22.55 17.69
C SER A 217 6.56 -21.16 17.55
N VAL A 218 6.70 -20.28 18.54
CA VAL A 218 6.17 -18.90 18.48
C VAL A 218 6.86 -18.11 17.36
N ILE A 219 8.19 -18.18 17.26
CA ILE A 219 8.95 -17.51 16.20
C ILE A 219 8.51 -18.01 14.82
N VAL A 220 8.41 -19.33 14.65
CA VAL A 220 8.01 -19.95 13.38
C VAL A 220 6.58 -19.55 13.01
N LEU A 221 5.64 -19.62 13.94
CA LEU A 221 4.23 -19.27 13.67
C LEU A 221 4.09 -17.80 13.30
N LEU A 222 4.67 -16.87 14.08
CA LEU A 222 4.63 -15.44 13.77
C LEU A 222 5.27 -15.13 12.42
N SER A 223 6.37 -15.81 12.08
CA SER A 223 7.03 -15.66 10.77
C SER A 223 6.15 -16.17 9.62
N ILE A 224 5.50 -17.33 9.78
CA ILE A 224 4.57 -17.89 8.79
C ILE A 224 3.37 -16.94 8.59
N PHE A 225 2.76 -16.45 9.67
CA PHE A 225 1.64 -15.51 9.56
C PHE A 225 2.07 -14.19 8.92
N SER A 226 3.27 -13.69 9.22
CA SER A 226 3.83 -12.49 8.57
C SER A 226 3.98 -12.72 7.06
N LEU A 227 4.54 -13.85 6.64
CA LEU A 227 4.65 -14.23 5.23
C LEU A 227 3.29 -14.36 4.53
N ILE A 228 2.30 -14.97 5.20
CA ILE A 228 0.93 -15.06 4.66
C ILE A 228 0.37 -13.65 4.45
N CYS A 229 0.53 -12.75 5.41
CA CYS A 229 0.06 -11.36 5.30
C CYS A 229 0.74 -10.61 4.14
N ILE A 230 2.05 -10.80 3.94
CA ILE A 230 2.77 -10.24 2.79
C ILE A 230 2.18 -10.76 1.47
N GLN A 231 1.94 -12.07 1.35
CA GLN A 231 1.33 -12.65 0.15
C GLN A 231 -0.07 -12.11 -0.12
N GLN A 232 -0.89 -11.96 0.92
CA GLN A 232 -2.24 -11.38 0.79
C GLN A 232 -2.18 -9.91 0.37
N GLN A 233 -1.27 -9.11 0.94
CA GLN A 233 -1.06 -7.71 0.54
C GLN A 233 -0.81 -7.63 -0.97
N PHE A 234 0.15 -8.40 -1.49
CA PHE A 234 0.46 -8.38 -2.92
C PHE A 234 -0.73 -8.83 -3.78
N LYS A 235 -1.44 -9.88 -3.35
CA LYS A 235 -2.63 -10.36 -4.04
C LYS A 235 -3.72 -9.29 -4.13
N PHE A 236 -3.97 -8.56 -3.05
CA PHE A 236 -4.97 -7.48 -3.04
C PHE A 236 -4.51 -6.25 -3.82
N LYS A 237 -3.23 -5.87 -3.72
CA LYS A 237 -2.65 -4.78 -4.53
C LYS A 237 -2.78 -5.06 -6.04
N ARG A 238 -2.48 -6.29 -6.49
CA ARG A 238 -2.68 -6.69 -7.90
C ARG A 238 -4.14 -6.64 -8.33
N ARG A 239 -5.06 -7.06 -7.46
CA ARG A 239 -6.51 -6.99 -7.73
C ARG A 239 -7.00 -5.54 -7.83
N GLN A 240 -6.53 -4.67 -6.93
CA GLN A 240 -6.82 -3.23 -6.95
C GLN A 240 -6.43 -2.61 -8.29
N ILE A 241 -5.18 -2.82 -8.72
CA ILE A 241 -4.67 -2.30 -10.00
C ILE A 241 -5.55 -2.79 -11.15
N ARG A 242 -5.82 -4.11 -11.23
CA ARG A 242 -6.69 -4.69 -12.27
C ARG A 242 -8.08 -4.05 -12.30
N THR A 243 -8.69 -3.83 -11.13
CA THR A 243 -10.02 -3.21 -11.06
C THR A 243 -9.99 -1.74 -11.44
N MET A 244 -8.95 -0.98 -11.08
CA MET A 244 -8.78 0.40 -11.52
C MET A 244 -8.73 0.48 -13.05
N ILE A 245 -7.95 -0.39 -13.68
CA ILE A 245 -7.83 -0.43 -15.15
C ILE A 245 -9.17 -0.75 -15.81
N ASN A 246 -9.89 -1.76 -15.31
CA ASN A 246 -11.20 -2.11 -15.85
C ASN A 246 -12.23 -0.98 -15.66
N GLU A 247 -12.17 -0.27 -14.53
CA GLU A 247 -13.05 0.88 -14.25
C GLU A 247 -12.73 2.06 -15.20
N LEU A 248 -11.45 2.31 -15.49
CA LEU A 248 -11.01 3.33 -16.45
C LEU A 248 -11.47 3.00 -17.88
N ALA A 249 -11.31 1.75 -18.31
CA ALA A 249 -11.72 1.31 -19.64
C ALA A 249 -13.24 1.41 -19.89
N ILE A 250 -14.07 1.32 -18.84
CA ILE A 250 -15.53 1.47 -18.95
C ILE A 250 -15.94 2.95 -19.06
N GLN A 251 -15.11 3.88 -18.55
CA GLN A 251 -15.44 5.30 -18.46
C GLN A 251 -14.88 6.14 -19.60
N ALA A 252 -14.04 5.57 -20.48
CA ALA A 252 -13.58 6.26 -21.68
C ALA A 252 -14.81 6.54 -22.59
N PRO A 253 -15.16 7.81 -22.85
CA PRO A 253 -16.25 8.12 -23.77
C PRO A 253 -15.86 7.72 -25.20
N GLU A 254 -16.82 7.12 -25.92
CA GLU A 254 -16.74 6.90 -27.38
C GLU A 254 -16.58 8.22 -28.16
#